data_AF-A0A135LCI3-F1
#
_entry.id   AF-A0A135LCI3-F1
#
_cell.length_a   1.000
_cell.length_b   1.000
_cell.length_c   1.000
_cell.angle_alpha   90.00
_cell.angle_beta   90.00
_cell.angle_gamma   90.00
#
_symmetry.space_group_name_H-M   'P 1'
#
loop_
_entity.id
_entity.type
_entity.pdbx_description
1 polymer ?
#
loop_
_entity_poly.entity_id
_entity_poly.type
_entity_poly.pdbx_seq_one_letter_code
_entity_poly.pdbx_strand_id
1 'polypeptide(L)'
;MKIIEYKLIAEQPPKQSETDSRALTILFKKHKTTVLLMLQPHESLDFAKERVLDALKSRDIKGINGDLLPEDSCDIEFGEPIDRADLEKGWKRLEADVKSQNESVTIMELGLQNGHSIAFRFHKSSEDPGWDVVMPTYEDDQA
;
A
#
# COMPACT_ATOMS: atom_id res chain seq x y z
N MET A 1 65.92 -13.81 13.81
CA MET A 1 64.95 -12.71 14.02
C MET A 1 63.99 -12.73 12.85
N LYS A 2 62.74 -13.19 13.03
CA LYS A 2 61.70 -13.12 11.98
C LYS A 2 60.72 -12.04 12.39
N ILE A 3 60.62 -11.00 11.56
CA ILE A 3 59.64 -9.93 11.69
C ILE A 3 58.32 -10.49 11.16
N ILE A 4 57.26 -10.43 11.96
CA ILE A 4 55.91 -10.81 11.55
C ILE A 4 55.22 -9.51 11.13
N GLU A 5 54.99 -9.32 9.83
CA GLU A 5 54.16 -8.24 9.33
C GLU A 5 52.68 -8.59 9.58
N TYR A 6 52.02 -7.81 10.43
CA TYR A 6 50.56 -7.82 10.53
C TYR A 6 50.02 -6.93 9.42
N LYS A 7 49.57 -7.54 8.32
CA LYS A 7 48.80 -6.83 7.30
C LYS A 7 47.36 -6.72 7.77
N LEU A 8 46.95 -5.50 8.12
CA LEU A 8 45.59 -5.13 8.47
C LEU A 8 44.63 -5.60 7.36
N ILE A 9 43.77 -6.58 7.66
CA ILE A 9 42.60 -6.88 6.85
C ILE A 9 41.62 -5.73 7.06
N ALA A 10 41.56 -4.80 6.11
CA ALA A 10 40.49 -3.82 6.07
C ALA A 10 39.19 -4.59 5.85
N GLU A 11 38.39 -4.72 6.91
CA GLU A 11 36.98 -5.06 6.79
C GLU A 11 36.37 -3.99 5.89
N GLN A 12 36.12 -4.33 4.63
CA GLN A 12 35.27 -3.51 3.80
C GLN A 12 33.95 -3.40 4.56
N PRO A 13 33.40 -2.18 4.79
CA PRO A 13 32.04 -2.10 5.28
C PRO A 13 31.16 -2.95 4.35
N PRO A 14 30.13 -3.65 4.89
CA PRO A 14 29.26 -4.44 4.04
C PRO A 14 28.86 -3.56 2.87
N LYS A 15 29.04 -4.07 1.64
CA LYS A 15 28.54 -3.42 0.42
C LYS A 15 27.12 -3.02 0.74
N GLN A 16 26.89 -1.73 0.99
CA GLN A 16 25.57 -1.18 1.00
C GLN A 16 25.09 -1.44 -0.42
N SER A 17 24.27 -2.47 -0.58
CA SER A 17 23.41 -2.57 -1.74
C SER A 17 22.74 -1.22 -1.82
N GLU A 18 23.09 -0.47 -2.88
CA GLU A 18 22.39 0.71 -3.37
C GLU A 18 20.95 0.32 -3.67
N THR A 19 20.21 0.06 -2.61
CA THR A 19 18.77 0.15 -2.61
C THR A 19 18.60 1.61 -2.24
N ASP A 20 18.39 2.46 -3.24
CA ASP A 20 17.80 3.78 -3.00
C ASP A 20 16.36 3.49 -2.51
N SER A 21 16.25 2.96 -1.27
CA SER A 21 15.03 2.54 -0.58
C SER A 21 14.32 3.77 -0.07
N ARG A 22 13.94 4.65 -1.00
CA ARG A 22 13.05 5.75 -0.67
C ARG A 22 11.69 5.16 -0.38
N ALA A 23 11.25 5.35 0.86
CA ALA A 23 9.90 5.00 1.25
C ALA A 23 8.89 5.65 0.29
N LEU A 24 7.90 4.89 -0.14
CA LEU A 24 6.83 5.32 -1.02
C LEU A 24 5.64 5.75 -0.19
N THR A 25 5.11 6.93 -0.46
CA THR A 25 3.87 7.42 0.13
C THR A 25 2.70 7.02 -0.77
N ILE A 26 1.84 6.14 -0.30
CA ILE A 26 0.68 5.60 -1.03
C ILE A 26 -0.62 6.07 -0.36
N LEU A 27 -1.61 6.44 -1.17
CA LEU A 27 -2.92 6.92 -0.73
C LEU A 27 -3.96 5.81 -0.87
N PHE A 28 -4.37 5.20 0.24
CA PHE A 28 -5.43 4.20 0.27
C PHE A 28 -6.79 4.87 0.46
N LYS A 29 -7.73 4.69 -0.47
CA LYS A 29 -9.01 5.41 -0.52
C LYS A 29 -10.20 4.45 -0.36
N LYS A 30 -11.17 4.83 0.47
CA LYS A 30 -12.51 4.23 0.55
C LYS A 30 -13.50 5.30 0.97
N HIS A 31 -14.59 5.45 0.22
CA HIS A 31 -15.56 6.51 0.39
C HIS A 31 -14.87 7.88 0.44
N LYS A 32 -15.08 8.65 1.52
CA LYS A 32 -14.40 9.91 1.83
C LYS A 32 -13.13 9.74 2.68
N THR A 33 -12.80 8.51 3.06
CA THR A 33 -11.64 8.19 3.90
C THR A 33 -10.41 7.97 3.02
N THR A 34 -9.31 8.64 3.38
CA THR A 34 -7.99 8.38 2.81
C THR A 34 -7.02 8.02 3.95
N VAL A 35 -6.40 6.85 3.85
CA VAL A 35 -5.31 6.40 4.71
C VAL A 35 -4.01 6.60 3.95
N LEU A 36 -3.15 7.47 4.46
CA LEU A 36 -1.83 7.72 3.89
C LEU A 36 -0.81 6.82 4.60
N LEU A 37 -0.17 5.91 3.86
CA LEU A 37 0.88 5.07 4.39
C LEU A 37 2.20 5.34 3.68
N MET A 38 3.26 5.34 4.48
CA MET A 38 4.63 5.30 3.99
C MET A 38 5.10 3.85 4.06
N LEU A 39 5.39 3.26 2.91
CA LEU A 39 5.76 1.85 2.76
C LEU A 39 7.14 1.72 2.12
N GLN A 40 7.89 0.71 2.51
CA GLN A 40 9.15 0.37 1.85
C GLN A 40 8.89 -0.42 0.57
N PRO A 41 9.74 -0.29 -0.47
CA PRO A 41 9.55 -1.02 -1.72
C PRO A 41 9.52 -2.55 -1.56
N HIS A 42 10.21 -3.10 -0.54
CA HIS A 42 10.30 -4.53 -0.24
C HIS A 42 9.20 -5.03 0.71
N GLU A 43 8.38 -4.15 1.27
CA GLU A 43 7.24 -4.58 2.08
C GLU A 43 6.21 -5.28 1.19
N SER A 44 5.51 -6.25 1.76
CA SER A 44 4.49 -7.01 1.06
C SER A 44 3.16 -6.26 1.00
N LEU A 45 2.31 -6.67 0.07
CA LEU A 45 0.94 -6.16 -0.02
C LEU A 45 0.10 -6.53 1.21
N ASP A 46 0.28 -7.73 1.76
CA ASP A 46 -0.41 -8.17 2.97
C ASP A 46 -0.03 -7.29 4.16
N PHE A 47 1.25 -6.93 4.30
CA PHE A 47 1.69 -5.97 5.30
C PHE A 47 1.02 -4.60 5.11
N ALA A 48 0.83 -4.14 3.87
CA ALA A 48 0.09 -2.90 3.62
C ALA A 48 -1.38 -3.00 4.08
N LYS A 49 -2.05 -4.16 3.92
CA LYS A 49 -3.42 -4.38 4.42
C LYS A 49 -3.48 -4.31 5.94
N GLU A 50 -2.55 -4.96 6.63
CA GLU A 50 -2.42 -4.87 8.10
C GLU A 50 -2.24 -3.42 8.54
N ARG A 51 -1.35 -2.68 7.86
CA ARG A 51 -1.07 -1.27 8.15
C ARG A 51 -2.29 -0.36 7.92
N VAL A 52 -3.09 -0.63 6.89
CA VAL A 52 -4.37 0.07 6.67
C VAL A 52 -5.33 -0.24 7.81
N LEU A 53 -5.48 -1.51 8.18
CA LEU A 53 -6.38 -1.94 9.24
C LEU A 53 -5.99 -1.32 10.59
N ASP A 54 -4.71 -1.34 10.95
CA ASP A 54 -4.18 -0.73 12.17
C ASP A 54 -4.36 0.79 12.18
N ALA A 55 -4.15 1.45 11.04
CA ALA A 55 -4.37 2.89 10.92
C ALA A 55 -5.85 3.26 11.15
N LEU A 56 -6.79 2.42 10.72
CA LEU A 56 -8.21 2.61 10.99
C LEU A 56 -8.56 2.33 12.46
N LYS A 57 -8.08 1.21 13.02
CA LYS A 57 -8.29 0.82 14.43
C LYS A 57 -7.74 1.85 15.41
N SER A 58 -6.53 2.36 15.17
CA SER A 58 -5.87 3.37 16.03
C SER A 58 -6.60 4.71 16.09
N ARG A 59 -7.48 4.98 15.12
CA ARG A 59 -8.36 6.16 15.09
C ARG A 59 -9.78 5.87 15.59
N ASP A 60 -10.00 4.70 16.20
CA ASP A 60 -11.29 4.21 16.65
C ASP A 60 -12.37 4.14 15.55
N ILE A 61 -11.96 4.02 14.29
CA ILE A 61 -12.89 3.85 13.16
C ILE A 61 -13.49 2.45 13.25
N LYS A 62 -14.82 2.34 13.41
CA LYS A 62 -15.54 1.04 13.46
C LYS A 62 -16.11 0.59 12.13
N GLY A 63 -16.18 1.49 11.15
CA GLY A 63 -16.70 1.23 9.82
C GLY A 63 -16.60 2.45 8.92
N ILE A 64 -16.79 2.25 7.62
CA ILE A 64 -16.71 3.28 6.58
C ILE A 64 -17.91 3.10 5.65
N ASN A 65 -18.80 4.10 5.61
CA ASN A 65 -19.98 4.12 4.74
C ASN A 65 -20.90 2.88 4.87
N GLY A 66 -21.22 2.48 6.11
CA GLY A 66 -22.07 1.32 6.39
C GLY A 66 -21.31 -0.01 6.44
N ASP A 67 -20.12 -0.10 5.85
CA ASP A 67 -19.28 -1.30 5.94
C ASP A 67 -18.53 -1.33 7.27
N LEU A 68 -18.71 -2.39 8.04
CA LEU A 68 -17.97 -2.61 9.29
C LEU A 68 -16.51 -2.92 9.00
N LEU A 69 -15.63 -2.41 9.86
CA LEU A 69 -14.20 -2.72 9.78
C LEU A 69 -14.00 -4.24 9.99
N PRO A 70 -13.21 -4.92 9.15
CA PRO A 70 -12.96 -6.34 9.32
C PRO A 70 -12.08 -6.62 10.53
N GLU A 71 -12.16 -7.85 11.05
CA GLU A 71 -11.29 -8.30 12.14
C GLU A 71 -9.89 -8.66 11.61
N ASP A 72 -9.86 -9.28 10.43
CA ASP A 72 -8.66 -9.74 9.71
C ASP A 72 -8.33 -8.82 8.53
N SER A 73 -7.04 -8.65 8.24
CA SER A 73 -6.56 -7.88 7.10
C SER A 73 -6.76 -8.61 5.75
N CYS A 74 -6.92 -9.94 5.77
CA CYS A 74 -7.20 -10.75 4.58
C CYS A 74 -8.55 -10.40 3.92
N ASP A 75 -9.49 -9.88 4.72
CA ASP A 75 -10.79 -9.38 4.26
C ASP A 75 -10.70 -7.99 3.59
N ILE A 76 -9.49 -7.44 3.45
CA ILE A 76 -9.25 -6.19 2.71
C ILE A 76 -8.75 -6.54 1.32
N GLU A 77 -9.37 -5.95 0.30
CA GLU A 77 -8.93 -6.05 -1.09
C GLU A 77 -8.50 -4.67 -1.61
N PHE A 78 -7.46 -4.65 -2.44
CA PHE A 78 -7.01 -3.43 -3.10
C PHE A 78 -7.40 -3.36 -4.57
N GLY A 79 -7.63 -2.12 -5.01
CA GLY A 79 -8.00 -1.78 -6.37
C GLY A 79 -7.06 -0.74 -6.95
N GLU A 80 -6.52 -1.00 -8.13
CA GLU A 80 -5.79 0.01 -8.89
C GLU A 80 -6.76 0.82 -9.76
N PRO A 81 -6.49 2.12 -9.98
CA PRO A 81 -7.33 2.92 -10.84
C PRO A 81 -7.27 2.41 -12.28
N ILE A 82 -8.41 2.40 -12.96
CA ILE A 82 -8.49 2.05 -14.38
C ILE A 82 -7.68 3.05 -15.22
N ASP A 83 -7.73 4.33 -14.82
CA ASP A 83 -6.92 5.40 -15.38
C ASP A 83 -6.34 6.25 -14.25
N ARG A 84 -5.00 6.31 -14.16
CA ARG A 84 -4.31 7.09 -13.12
C ARG A 84 -4.47 8.60 -13.30
N ALA A 85 -4.76 9.06 -14.52
CA ALA A 85 -5.03 10.47 -14.80
C ALA A 85 -6.47 10.85 -14.50
N ASP A 86 -7.38 9.87 -14.43
CA ASP A 86 -8.81 10.07 -14.25
C ASP A 86 -9.39 8.97 -13.34
N LEU A 87 -9.35 9.22 -12.04
CA LEU A 87 -9.82 8.28 -11.04
C LEU A 87 -11.36 8.10 -11.07
N GLU A 88 -12.10 8.92 -11.83
CA GLU A 88 -13.55 8.80 -12.00
C GLU A 88 -13.92 7.67 -12.96
N LYS A 89 -12.99 7.23 -13.81
CA LYS A 89 -13.16 6.03 -14.66
C LYS A 89 -13.27 4.73 -13.85
N GLY A 90 -13.04 4.81 -12.54
CA GLY A 90 -13.24 3.71 -11.61
C GLY A 90 -11.96 2.93 -11.36
N TRP A 91 -12.14 1.78 -10.73
CA TRP A 91 -11.07 0.95 -10.18
C TRP A 91 -11.29 -0.49 -10.59
N LYS A 92 -10.19 -1.21 -10.74
CA LYS A 92 -10.20 -2.65 -10.97
C LYS A 92 -9.40 -3.33 -9.86
N ARG A 93 -9.77 -4.56 -9.53
CA ARG A 93 -9.05 -5.34 -8.52
C ARG A 93 -7.57 -5.47 -8.90
N LEU A 94 -6.71 -5.25 -7.93
CA LEU A 94 -5.27 -5.39 -8.08
C LEU A 94 -4.94 -6.86 -8.35
N GLU A 95 -4.08 -7.17 -9.34
CA GLU A 95 -3.83 -8.57 -9.72
C GLU A 95 -3.29 -9.43 -8.58
N ALA A 96 -2.48 -8.83 -7.69
CA ALA A 96 -1.94 -9.51 -6.52
C ALA A 96 -3.04 -9.99 -5.55
N ASP A 97 -4.15 -9.27 -5.47
CA ASP A 97 -5.33 -9.68 -4.67
C ASP A 97 -6.07 -10.87 -5.28
N VAL A 98 -5.91 -11.15 -6.58
CA VAL A 98 -6.53 -12.30 -7.26
C VAL A 98 -5.66 -13.56 -7.15
N LYS A 99 -4.34 -13.37 -7.14
CA LYS A 99 -3.35 -14.47 -7.12
C LYS A 99 -3.01 -14.96 -5.71
N SER A 100 -3.56 -14.32 -4.66
CA SER A 100 -3.17 -14.57 -3.27
C SER A 100 -3.75 -15.87 -2.71
N GLN A 101 -2.99 -16.96 -2.90
CA GLN A 101 -2.84 -18.01 -1.87
C GLN A 101 -1.41 -18.54 -1.73
N ASN A 102 -0.41 -18.17 -2.56
CA ASN A 102 0.91 -18.81 -2.48
C ASN A 102 2.16 -17.91 -2.67
N GLU A 103 2.04 -16.62 -3.02
CA GLU A 103 3.21 -15.75 -3.21
C GLU A 103 2.91 -14.30 -2.78
N SER A 104 3.67 -13.81 -1.80
CA SER A 104 3.55 -12.44 -1.29
C SER A 104 4.15 -11.45 -2.29
N VAL A 105 3.31 -10.64 -2.93
CA VAL A 105 3.76 -9.60 -3.88
C VAL A 105 4.20 -8.36 -3.10
N THR A 106 5.34 -7.78 -3.47
CA THR A 106 5.88 -6.56 -2.85
C THR A 106 5.34 -5.27 -3.48
N ILE A 107 5.43 -4.15 -2.76
CA ILE A 107 5.04 -2.83 -3.27
C ILE A 107 5.78 -2.46 -4.57
N MET A 108 7.05 -2.86 -4.69
CA MET A 108 7.86 -2.63 -5.89
C MET A 108 7.34 -3.40 -7.10
N GLU A 109 6.96 -4.67 -6.93
CA GLU A 109 6.46 -5.53 -8.02
C GLU A 109 5.10 -5.05 -8.57
N LEU A 110 4.33 -4.34 -7.76
CA LEU A 110 3.09 -3.69 -8.17
C LEU A 110 3.30 -2.42 -9.00
N GLY A 111 4.55 -1.97 -9.16
CA GLY A 111 4.89 -0.74 -9.89
C GLY A 111 4.27 0.51 -9.26
N LEU A 112 4.05 0.48 -7.94
CA LEU A 112 3.54 1.63 -7.20
C LEU A 112 4.62 2.70 -7.03
N GLN A 113 4.21 3.96 -7.03
CA GLN A 113 5.09 5.12 -6.89
C GLN A 113 4.50 6.11 -5.88
N ASN A 114 5.33 7.07 -5.45
CA ASN A 114 4.90 8.13 -4.56
C ASN A 114 3.67 8.88 -5.11
N GLY A 115 2.67 9.05 -4.26
CA GLY A 115 1.42 9.74 -4.59
C GLY A 115 0.39 8.88 -5.31
N HIS A 116 0.69 7.60 -5.62
CA HIS A 116 -0.31 6.71 -6.20
C HIS A 116 -1.50 6.53 -5.26
N SER A 117 -2.69 6.55 -5.85
CA SER A 117 -3.94 6.22 -5.18
C SER A 117 -4.31 4.77 -5.44
N ILE A 118 -4.73 4.08 -4.38
CA ILE A 118 -5.21 2.70 -4.38
C ILE A 118 -6.56 2.69 -3.67
N ALA A 119 -7.58 2.11 -4.28
CA ALA A 119 -8.83 1.89 -3.60
C ALA A 119 -8.71 0.69 -2.64
N PHE A 120 -9.45 0.70 -1.54
CA PHE A 120 -9.61 -0.48 -0.70
C PHE A 120 -11.08 -0.70 -0.35
N ARG A 121 -11.44 -1.96 -0.14
CA ARG A 121 -12.78 -2.36 0.31
C ARG A 121 -12.69 -3.48 1.33
N PHE A 122 -13.75 -3.65 2.11
CA PHE A 122 -13.90 -4.77 3.04
C PHE A 122 -14.76 -5.82 2.34
N HIS A 123 -14.21 -7.00 2.09
CA HIS A 123 -14.91 -8.10 1.44
C HIS A 123 -15.32 -9.14 2.50
N LYS A 124 -16.62 -9.44 2.61
CA LYS A 124 -17.14 -10.45 3.55
C LYS A 124 -18.10 -11.47 2.94
N SER A 125 -18.53 -11.33 1.68
CA SER A 125 -19.49 -12.26 1.06
C SER A 125 -19.60 -12.10 -0.46
N SER A 126 -20.14 -13.14 -1.13
CA SER A 126 -20.09 -13.47 -2.57
C SER A 126 -20.57 -12.43 -3.59
N GLU A 127 -21.10 -11.29 -3.16
CA GLU A 127 -21.53 -10.22 -4.06
C GLU A 127 -20.44 -9.15 -4.11
N ASP A 128 -20.11 -8.69 -5.32
CA ASP A 128 -19.10 -7.65 -5.53
C ASP A 128 -19.80 -6.27 -5.53
N PRO A 129 -19.75 -5.49 -4.43
CA PRO A 129 -20.37 -4.17 -4.38
C PRO A 129 -19.63 -3.11 -5.22
N GLY A 130 -18.53 -3.48 -5.88
CA GLY A 130 -17.66 -2.56 -6.61
C GLY A 130 -16.71 -1.79 -5.69
N TRP A 131 -16.28 -0.61 -6.14
CA TRP A 131 -15.34 0.25 -5.44
C TRP A 131 -16.04 1.57 -5.04
N ASP A 132 -16.21 1.77 -3.74
CA ASP A 132 -16.73 3.03 -3.20
C ASP A 132 -15.57 3.98 -2.94
N VAL A 133 -15.34 4.93 -3.84
CA VAL A 133 -14.38 6.03 -3.65
C VAL A 133 -15.03 7.33 -4.09
N VAL A 134 -15.04 8.33 -3.21
CA VAL A 134 -15.61 9.65 -3.48
C VAL A 134 -14.47 10.63 -3.78
N MET A 135 -14.49 11.20 -4.99
CA MET A 135 -13.56 12.29 -5.33
C MET A 135 -14.09 13.61 -4.76
N PRO A 136 -13.26 14.40 -4.07
CA PRO A 136 -13.65 15.76 -3.73
C PRO A 136 -13.78 16.57 -5.02
N THR A 137 -14.98 17.07 -5.29
CA THR A 137 -15.20 18.10 -6.31
C THR A 137 -14.74 19.43 -5.71
N TYR A 138 -13.68 20.01 -6.29
CA TYR A 138 -13.38 21.40 -6.01
C TYR A 138 -14.38 22.22 -6.82
N GLU A 139 -15.38 22.80 -6.15
CA GLU A 139 -16.14 23.89 -6.76
C GLU A 139 -15.12 25.02 -6.95
N ASP A 140 -14.81 25.32 -8.21
CA ASP A 140 -13.98 26.47 -8.57
C ASP A 140 -14.82 27.70 -8.21
N ASP A 141 -14.65 28.21 -6.99
CA ASP A 141 -15.18 29.49 -6.53
C ASP A 141 -14.52 30.58 -7.40
N GLN A 142 -15.07 30.78 -8.60
CA GLN A 142 -14.80 31.94 -9.43
C GLN A 142 -15.45 33.15 -8.76
N ALA A 143 -14.68 33.82 -7.91
CA ALA A 143 -14.97 35.15 -7.36
C ALA A 143 -14.18 36.23 -8.09
#